data_AF-A0A355AY13-F1
#
_entry.id   AF-A0A355AY13-F1
#
_cell.length_a   1.000
_cell.length_b   1.000
_cell.length_c   1.000
_cell.angle_alpha   90.00
_cell.angle_beta   90.00
_cell.angle_gamma   90.00
#
_symmetry.space_group_name_H-M   'P 1'
#
loop_
_entity.id
_entity.type
_entity.pdbx_description
1 polymer ?
#
loop_
_entity_poly.entity_id
_entity_poly.type
_entity_poly.pdbx_seq_one_letter_code
_entity_poly.pdbx_strand_id
1 'polypeptide(L)'
;MGVNSPPNAKPDSIFYKLRKPTRSFDLIGSPSRNAARCCRRRPPGLKSTSIRRESFTDNPMRQGAKRMSIQIDADGIRQLFPEVDQIQDQRLRDGVVEIWLEVAAETAWERFEDIPKNLTLEKHMTLTGHIQGVIRMALAMADIAEDLHGIAVDRDLLIASCLLHDISKPLECEADPGGPPGGGSALPAKKTEFGEKIQHGVYGAHKIWEKNLPKATELVHLVITHTRASNTRSASYEASLLFYADWGDSDAGIVMGGGKPFGARWVEG
;
A
#
# COMPACT_ATOMS: atom_id res chain seq x y z
N MET A 1 -31.69 56.29 38.25
CA MET A 1 -31.45 55.69 36.93
C MET A 1 -31.06 54.24 37.18
N GLY A 2 -32.04 53.35 37.11
CA GLY A 2 -31.79 51.92 37.09
C GLY A 2 -31.81 51.43 35.66
N VAL A 3 -31.01 50.42 35.35
CA VAL A 3 -31.40 49.29 34.51
C VAL A 3 -30.48 48.12 34.84
N ASN A 4 -31.09 47.12 35.48
CA ASN A 4 -30.64 45.75 35.56
C ASN A 4 -30.34 45.21 34.15
N SER A 5 -29.26 44.45 33.99
CA SER A 5 -29.09 43.51 32.89
C SER A 5 -29.28 42.08 33.43
N PRO A 6 -30.13 41.24 32.81
CA PRO A 6 -30.54 39.93 33.34
C PRO A 6 -29.55 38.79 33.01
N PRO A 7 -29.73 37.60 33.63
CA PRO A 7 -28.77 36.50 33.55
C PRO A 7 -29.02 35.52 32.39
N ASN A 8 -27.94 34.86 31.98
CA ASN A 8 -27.82 33.48 31.46
C ASN A 8 -29.02 32.89 30.68
N ALA A 9 -28.91 32.85 29.36
CA ALA A 9 -29.74 32.03 28.48
C ALA A 9 -28.90 30.86 27.92
N LYS A 10 -29.30 29.63 28.25
CA LYS A 10 -28.86 28.40 27.59
C LYS A 10 -29.43 28.39 26.15
N PRO A 11 -28.69 27.92 25.13
CA PRO A 11 -29.31 27.55 23.87
C PRO A 11 -29.91 26.14 23.97
N ASP A 12 -31.20 26.07 23.68
CA ASP A 12 -32.02 24.87 23.62
C ASP A 12 -31.53 23.85 22.59
N SER A 13 -31.67 22.59 22.95
CA SER A 13 -31.47 21.41 22.12
C SER A 13 -32.39 21.43 20.89
N ILE A 14 -31.81 21.69 19.71
CA ILE A 14 -32.51 21.47 18.44
C ILE A 14 -32.44 19.98 18.10
N PHE A 15 -33.52 19.27 18.41
CA PHE A 15 -33.82 17.94 17.89
C PHE A 15 -33.94 17.97 16.36
N TYR A 16 -32.95 17.47 15.64
CA TYR A 16 -33.12 17.11 14.23
C TYR A 16 -33.93 15.81 14.12
N LYS A 17 -35.24 15.94 13.87
CA LYS A 17 -36.08 14.84 13.38
C LYS A 17 -35.72 14.53 11.92
N LEU A 18 -34.92 13.50 11.70
CA LEU A 18 -34.74 12.90 10.38
C LEU A 18 -36.05 12.22 9.94
N ARG A 19 -36.80 12.88 9.06
CA ARG A 19 -37.92 12.28 8.31
C ARG A 19 -37.34 11.29 7.28
N LYS A 20 -37.68 10.01 7.42
CA LYS A 20 -37.48 8.99 6.37
C LYS A 20 -38.39 9.30 5.17
N PRO A 21 -37.89 9.29 3.92
CA PRO A 21 -38.76 9.23 2.77
C PRO A 21 -39.20 7.79 2.53
N THR A 22 -40.48 7.52 2.80
CA THR A 22 -41.22 6.37 2.29
C THR A 22 -41.52 6.59 0.80
N ARG A 23 -40.99 5.74 -0.07
CA ARG A 23 -41.57 5.52 -1.40
C ARG A 23 -41.77 4.02 -1.60
N SER A 24 -43.04 3.64 -1.52
CA SER A 24 -43.57 2.35 -1.97
C SER A 24 -43.44 2.29 -3.50
N PHE A 25 -42.81 1.23 -4.00
CA PHE A 25 -42.94 0.82 -5.39
C PHE A 25 -43.67 -0.52 -5.37
N ASP A 26 -44.91 -0.50 -5.86
CA ASP A 26 -45.68 -1.71 -6.16
C ASP A 26 -45.04 -2.40 -7.37
N LEU A 27 -44.62 -3.65 -7.21
CA LEU A 27 -44.39 -4.57 -8.31
C LEU A 27 -45.15 -5.87 -8.04
N ILE A 28 -46.23 -6.01 -8.78
CA ILE A 28 -47.04 -7.21 -8.95
C ILE A 28 -46.30 -8.16 -9.89
N GLY A 29 -46.14 -9.44 -9.54
CA GLY A 29 -45.74 -10.50 -10.48
C GLY A 29 -45.04 -11.71 -9.87
N SER A 30 -45.81 -12.76 -9.61
CA SER A 30 -45.41 -14.08 -9.09
C SER A 30 -44.58 -14.96 -10.06
N PRO A 31 -44.01 -16.09 -9.61
CA PRO A 31 -42.80 -16.70 -10.18
C PRO A 31 -43.07 -17.74 -11.27
N SER A 32 -42.22 -17.79 -12.31
CA SER A 32 -42.19 -18.93 -13.24
C SER A 32 -40.97 -19.82 -12.97
N ARG A 33 -41.27 -21.08 -12.65
CA ARG A 33 -40.34 -22.20 -12.66
C ARG A 33 -40.09 -22.58 -14.12
N ASN A 34 -38.83 -22.72 -14.53
CA ASN A 34 -38.43 -23.68 -15.58
C ASN A 34 -36.91 -23.79 -15.66
N ALA A 35 -36.35 -24.67 -14.83
CA ALA A 35 -35.02 -25.25 -15.06
C ALA A 35 -35.22 -26.65 -15.61
N ALA A 36 -35.16 -26.81 -16.93
CA ALA A 36 -35.02 -28.11 -17.56
C ALA A 36 -34.31 -28.02 -18.91
N ARG A 37 -33.19 -28.76 -18.99
CA ARG A 37 -32.56 -29.34 -20.19
C ARG A 37 -32.06 -28.38 -21.27
N CYS A 38 -30.75 -28.23 -21.32
CA CYS A 38 -30.03 -28.20 -22.59
C CYS A 38 -28.83 -29.15 -22.53
N CYS A 39 -29.04 -30.40 -22.95
CA CYS A 39 -27.98 -31.37 -23.21
C CYS A 39 -27.12 -30.87 -24.37
N ARG A 40 -25.88 -30.43 -24.11
CA ARG A 40 -24.89 -30.20 -25.17
C ARG A 40 -24.25 -31.54 -25.55
N ARG A 41 -24.57 -32.01 -26.75
CA ARG A 41 -23.91 -33.14 -27.43
C ARG A 41 -22.45 -32.74 -27.76
N ARG A 42 -21.48 -33.60 -27.43
CA ARG A 42 -20.09 -33.50 -27.93
C ARG A 42 -20.05 -33.95 -29.40
N PRO A 43 -19.33 -33.25 -30.29
CA PRO A 43 -18.97 -33.81 -31.59
C PRO A 43 -17.87 -34.88 -31.43
N PRO A 44 -17.94 -36.00 -32.15
CA PRO A 44 -16.90 -37.03 -32.11
C PRO A 44 -15.76 -36.67 -33.07
N GLY A 45 -14.50 -36.70 -32.61
CA GLY A 45 -13.35 -36.65 -33.53
C GLY A 45 -12.10 -35.88 -33.13
N LEU A 46 -11.71 -35.80 -31.84
CA LEU A 46 -10.33 -35.44 -31.50
C LEU A 46 -9.62 -36.62 -30.87
N LYS A 47 -8.63 -37.15 -31.59
CA LYS A 47 -7.67 -38.13 -31.08
C LYS A 47 -6.85 -37.47 -29.96
N SER A 48 -6.74 -38.13 -28.81
CA SER A 48 -5.88 -37.68 -27.71
C SER A 48 -4.42 -37.81 -28.12
N THR A 49 -3.76 -36.70 -28.44
CA THR A 49 -2.30 -36.65 -28.44
C THR A 49 -1.86 -36.43 -26.99
N SER A 50 -1.19 -37.43 -26.43
CA SER A 50 -0.54 -37.31 -25.11
C SER A 50 0.58 -36.26 -25.22
N ILE A 51 0.32 -35.06 -24.73
CA ILE A 51 1.37 -34.06 -24.53
C ILE A 51 2.23 -34.58 -23.39
N ARG A 52 3.45 -35.04 -23.70
CA ARG A 52 4.47 -35.33 -22.69
C ARG A 52 4.69 -34.04 -21.90
N ARG A 53 4.49 -34.09 -20.57
CA ARG A 53 4.97 -33.05 -19.67
C ARG A 53 6.49 -33.14 -19.65
N GLU A 54 7.17 -32.31 -20.42
CA GLU A 54 8.57 -32.03 -20.16
C GLU A 54 8.62 -31.22 -18.85
N SER A 55 9.35 -31.76 -17.88
CA SER A 55 9.67 -31.10 -16.63
C SER A 55 10.42 -29.81 -16.93
N PHE A 56 9.80 -28.67 -16.62
CA PHE A 56 10.42 -27.35 -16.70
C PHE A 56 11.37 -27.17 -15.51
N THR A 57 12.41 -27.98 -15.46
CA THR A 57 13.52 -27.83 -14.52
C THR A 57 14.79 -28.01 -15.33
N ASP A 58 15.71 -27.08 -15.13
CA ASP A 58 17.04 -26.98 -15.73
C ASP A 58 17.11 -26.26 -17.09
N ASN A 59 17.03 -24.93 -17.02
CA ASN A 59 17.72 -24.07 -17.99
C ASN A 59 19.18 -23.88 -17.50
N PRO A 60 20.19 -24.45 -18.19
CA PRO A 60 21.57 -24.51 -17.71
C PRO A 60 22.37 -23.20 -17.88
N MET A 61 21.75 -22.06 -18.18
CA MET A 61 22.44 -20.78 -18.39
C MET A 61 22.53 -19.84 -17.17
N ARG A 62 22.28 -20.31 -15.94
CA ARG A 62 22.47 -19.51 -14.70
C ARG A 62 23.61 -20.04 -13.83
N GLN A 63 24.79 -20.20 -14.40
CA GLN A 63 26.02 -20.40 -13.61
C GLN A 63 26.88 -19.14 -13.71
N GLY A 64 27.03 -18.40 -12.59
CA GLY A 64 28.14 -17.46 -12.42
C GLY A 64 27.88 -16.08 -11.83
N ALA A 65 26.64 -15.65 -11.54
CA ALA A 65 26.39 -14.42 -10.79
C ALA A 65 26.10 -14.77 -9.33
N LYS A 66 26.90 -14.26 -8.38
CA LYS A 66 26.56 -14.29 -6.96
C LYS A 66 25.15 -13.70 -6.84
N ARG A 67 24.17 -14.51 -6.48
CA ARG A 67 22.79 -14.04 -6.30
C ARG A 67 22.81 -13.10 -5.11
N MET A 68 22.83 -11.80 -5.39
CA MET A 68 22.70 -10.78 -4.36
C MET A 68 21.30 -10.95 -3.76
N SER A 69 21.22 -10.94 -2.45
CA SER A 69 19.97 -10.93 -1.68
C SER A 69 20.30 -10.42 -0.28
N ILE A 70 19.32 -9.83 0.38
CA ILE A 70 19.48 -9.30 1.73
C ILE A 70 19.44 -10.48 2.70
N GLN A 71 20.48 -10.64 3.50
CA GLN A 71 20.55 -11.65 4.56
C GLN A 71 20.02 -11.04 5.86
N ILE A 72 18.75 -11.29 6.17
CA ILE A 72 18.06 -10.72 7.32
C ILE A 72 17.04 -11.73 7.86
N ASP A 73 16.85 -11.75 9.18
CA ASP A 73 15.84 -12.55 9.86
C ASP A 73 14.68 -11.69 10.38
N ALA A 74 13.71 -12.32 11.03
CA ALA A 74 12.53 -11.63 11.53
C ALA A 74 12.86 -10.53 12.56
N ASP A 75 13.89 -10.75 13.39
CA ASP A 75 14.32 -9.77 14.38
C ASP A 75 15.05 -8.59 13.73
N GLY A 76 15.82 -8.85 12.68
CA GLY A 76 16.38 -7.80 11.82
C GLY A 76 15.30 -6.94 11.17
N ILE A 77 14.20 -7.54 10.68
CA ILE A 77 13.06 -6.77 10.17
C ILE A 77 12.42 -5.90 11.26
N ARG A 78 12.24 -6.42 12.48
CA ARG A 78 11.72 -5.64 13.62
C ARG A 78 12.66 -4.53 14.06
N GLN A 79 13.98 -4.72 13.95
CA GLN A 79 14.94 -3.65 14.21
C GLN A 79 14.91 -2.57 13.14
N LEU A 80 14.71 -2.97 11.88
CA LEU A 80 14.58 -2.05 10.76
C LEU A 80 13.27 -1.25 10.82
N PHE A 81 12.18 -1.91 11.20
CA PHE A 81 10.84 -1.33 11.31
C PHE A 81 10.24 -1.66 12.68
N PRO A 82 10.65 -0.99 13.76
CA PRO A 82 10.14 -1.25 15.12
C PRO A 82 8.63 -1.02 15.22
N GLU A 83 8.05 -0.23 14.33
CA GLU A 83 6.61 0.00 14.23
C GLU A 83 5.81 -1.28 13.92
N VAL A 84 6.43 -2.33 13.35
CA VAL A 84 5.80 -3.67 13.20
C VAL A 84 5.24 -4.19 14.52
N ASP A 85 5.93 -3.97 15.62
CA ASP A 85 5.54 -4.51 16.93
C ASP A 85 4.35 -3.76 17.56
N GLN A 86 3.95 -2.63 16.97
CA GLN A 86 2.76 -1.88 17.36
C GLN A 86 1.47 -2.49 16.77
N ILE A 87 1.58 -3.36 15.75
CA ILE A 87 0.44 -4.09 15.18
C ILE A 87 -0.03 -5.14 16.21
N GLN A 88 -1.28 -5.01 16.67
CA GLN A 88 -1.84 -5.86 17.71
C GLN A 88 -2.25 -7.24 17.17
N ASP A 89 -2.87 -7.29 15.99
CA ASP A 89 -3.21 -8.54 15.30
C ASP A 89 -1.92 -9.30 14.95
N GLN A 90 -1.68 -10.40 15.66
CA GLN A 90 -0.49 -11.23 15.49
C GLN A 90 -0.37 -11.79 14.07
N ARG A 91 -1.48 -12.20 13.45
CA ARG A 91 -1.46 -12.79 12.10
C ARG A 91 -1.11 -11.74 11.05
N LEU A 92 -1.60 -10.52 11.20
CA LEU A 92 -1.24 -9.40 10.34
C LEU A 92 0.24 -9.02 10.52
N ARG A 93 0.69 -8.87 11.76
CA ARG A 93 2.09 -8.54 12.12
C ARG A 93 3.08 -9.55 11.54
N ASP A 94 2.86 -10.84 11.80
CA ASP A 94 3.72 -11.92 11.30
C ASP A 94 3.72 -11.94 9.77
N GLY A 95 2.54 -11.73 9.16
CA GLY A 95 2.38 -11.61 7.72
C GLY A 95 3.20 -10.49 7.08
N VAL A 96 3.21 -9.30 7.68
CA VAL A 96 4.03 -8.17 7.20
C VAL A 96 5.52 -8.54 7.25
N VAL A 97 5.98 -9.14 8.34
CA VAL A 97 7.38 -9.59 8.47
C VAL A 97 7.72 -10.65 7.43
N GLU A 98 6.85 -11.64 7.22
CA GLU A 98 7.05 -12.66 6.20
C GLU A 98 7.18 -12.07 4.78
N ILE A 99 6.38 -11.07 4.43
CA ILE A 99 6.46 -10.40 3.13
C ILE A 99 7.83 -9.72 2.95
N TRP A 100 8.31 -9.00 3.97
CA TRP A 100 9.63 -8.37 3.92
C TRP A 100 10.77 -9.38 3.80
N LEU A 101 10.68 -10.53 4.47
CA LEU A 101 11.65 -11.63 4.35
C LEU A 101 11.66 -12.23 2.94
N GLU A 102 10.51 -12.35 2.28
CA GLU A 102 10.45 -12.81 0.89
C GLU A 102 11.09 -11.79 -0.06
N VAL A 103 10.79 -10.51 0.12
CA VAL A 103 11.42 -9.44 -0.68
C VAL A 103 12.94 -9.41 -0.47
N ALA A 104 13.41 -9.60 0.76
CA ALA A 104 14.84 -9.73 1.07
C ALA A 104 15.51 -10.88 0.30
N ALA A 105 14.81 -12.00 0.11
CA ALA A 105 15.31 -13.16 -0.65
C ALA A 105 15.20 -12.99 -2.19
N GLU A 106 14.28 -12.15 -2.66
CA GLU A 106 14.01 -11.91 -4.09
C GLU A 106 14.86 -10.78 -4.69
N THR A 107 15.19 -9.77 -3.88
CA THR A 107 15.88 -8.55 -4.32
C THR A 107 17.36 -8.78 -4.69
N ALA A 108 17.91 -7.91 -5.55
CA ALA A 108 19.32 -7.88 -5.92
C ALA A 108 20.18 -6.96 -5.02
N TRP A 109 19.60 -6.42 -3.94
CA TRP A 109 20.28 -5.57 -2.98
C TRP A 109 20.97 -6.38 -1.87
N GLU A 110 21.99 -5.80 -1.22
CA GLU A 110 22.64 -6.41 -0.05
C GLU A 110 22.03 -5.92 1.28
N ARG A 111 21.49 -4.70 1.31
CA ARG A 111 20.88 -4.06 2.49
C ARG A 111 19.69 -3.20 2.09
N PHE A 112 18.66 -3.14 2.94
CA PHE A 112 17.47 -2.32 2.67
C PHE A 112 17.77 -0.82 2.81
N GLU A 113 18.69 -0.46 3.70
CA GLU A 113 19.08 0.92 3.99
C GLU A 113 19.86 1.57 2.84
N ASP A 114 20.37 0.76 1.91
CA ASP A 114 21.09 1.24 0.74
C ASP A 114 20.15 1.56 -0.44
N ILE A 115 18.89 1.13 -0.36
CA ILE A 115 17.91 1.28 -1.45
C ILE A 115 17.38 2.71 -1.45
N PRO A 116 17.47 3.45 -2.57
CA PRO A 116 16.88 4.78 -2.67
C PRO A 116 15.35 4.70 -2.72
N LYS A 117 14.68 5.69 -2.12
CA LYS A 117 13.22 5.82 -2.19
C LYS A 117 12.71 5.90 -3.62
N ASN A 118 13.38 6.67 -4.47
CA ASN A 118 13.16 6.66 -5.92
C ASN A 118 14.41 7.08 -6.69
N LEU A 119 14.36 6.95 -8.01
CA LEU A 119 15.47 7.24 -8.93
C LEU A 119 15.54 8.70 -9.40
N THR A 120 14.76 9.60 -8.78
CA THR A 120 14.57 10.98 -9.25
C THR A 120 15.09 12.01 -8.24
N LEU A 121 14.25 12.94 -7.79
CA LEU A 121 14.64 14.06 -6.91
C LEU A 121 14.91 13.62 -5.46
N GLU A 122 14.46 12.43 -5.09
CA GLU A 122 14.55 11.90 -3.71
C GLU A 122 15.56 10.75 -3.61
N LYS A 123 16.42 10.56 -4.62
CA LYS A 123 17.45 9.50 -4.65
C LYS A 123 18.50 9.58 -3.52
N HIS A 124 18.50 10.66 -2.73
CA HIS A 124 19.32 10.81 -1.54
C HIS A 124 18.70 10.16 -0.30
N MET A 125 17.38 9.96 -0.29
CA MET A 125 16.63 9.33 0.80
C MET A 125 16.59 7.82 0.64
N THR A 126 16.66 7.10 1.75
CA THR A 126 16.51 5.65 1.77
C THR A 126 15.04 5.27 1.78
N LEU A 127 14.71 4.12 1.18
CA LEU A 127 13.37 3.52 1.24
C LEU A 127 12.91 3.32 2.69
N THR A 128 13.80 2.84 3.54
CA THR A 128 13.51 2.54 4.94
C THR A 128 13.19 3.80 5.74
N GLY A 129 13.96 4.88 5.52
CA GLY A 129 13.72 6.18 6.14
C GLY A 129 12.40 6.80 5.70
N HIS A 130 12.06 6.68 4.40
CA HIS A 130 10.77 7.10 3.87
C HIS A 130 9.61 6.36 4.53
N ILE A 131 9.65 5.02 4.57
CA ILE A 131 8.59 4.22 5.20
C ILE A 131 8.40 4.60 6.68
N GLN A 132 9.49 4.75 7.45
CA GLN A 132 9.41 5.21 8.83
C GLN A 132 8.82 6.62 8.97
N GLY A 133 9.21 7.55 8.08
CA GLY A 133 8.64 8.89 8.01
C GLY A 133 7.14 8.86 7.77
N VAL A 134 6.69 8.08 6.78
CA VAL A 134 5.28 7.88 6.46
C VAL A 134 4.50 7.32 7.65
N ILE A 135 5.01 6.28 8.32
CA ILE A 135 4.33 5.70 9.50
C ILE A 135 4.14 6.77 10.59
N ARG A 136 5.20 7.52 10.91
CA ARG A 136 5.18 8.54 11.97
C ARG A 136 4.21 9.68 11.65
N MET A 137 4.21 10.15 10.40
CA MET A 137 3.28 11.18 9.95
C MET A 137 1.84 10.68 9.96
N ALA A 138 1.60 9.45 9.49
CA ALA A 138 0.28 8.84 9.46
C ALA A 138 -0.30 8.64 10.87
N LEU A 139 0.50 8.16 11.82
CA LEU A 139 0.09 7.99 13.21
C LEU A 139 -0.16 9.33 13.91
N ALA A 140 0.68 10.34 13.69
CA ALA A 140 0.45 11.68 14.25
C ALA A 140 -0.84 12.31 13.72
N MET A 141 -1.14 12.14 12.43
CA MET A 141 -2.42 12.58 11.87
C MET A 141 -3.60 11.79 12.43
N ALA A 142 -3.45 10.48 12.64
CA ALA A 142 -4.47 9.63 13.25
C ALA A 142 -4.80 10.08 14.69
N ASP A 143 -3.78 10.35 15.51
CA ASP A 143 -3.94 10.84 16.88
C ASP A 143 -4.76 12.14 16.91
N ILE A 144 -4.38 13.12 16.08
CA ILE A 144 -5.08 14.41 15.98
C ILE A 144 -6.54 14.22 15.53
N ALA A 145 -6.78 13.33 14.56
CA ALA A 145 -8.10 13.08 14.03
C ALA A 145 -9.03 12.39 15.05
N GLU A 146 -8.50 11.43 15.81
CA GLU A 146 -9.22 10.78 16.90
C GLU A 146 -9.56 11.79 18.00
N ASP A 147 -8.60 12.61 18.42
CA ASP A 147 -8.76 13.57 19.52
C ASP A 147 -9.75 14.69 19.18
N LEU A 148 -9.64 15.28 17.99
CA LEU A 148 -10.43 16.47 17.61
C LEU A 148 -11.75 16.13 16.92
N HIS A 149 -11.81 15.00 16.21
CA HIS A 149 -12.94 14.66 15.36
C HIS A 149 -13.63 13.36 15.76
N GLY A 150 -13.08 12.58 16.71
CA GLY A 150 -13.68 11.33 17.17
C GLY A 150 -13.75 10.25 16.08
N ILE A 151 -12.90 10.34 15.05
CA ILE A 151 -12.85 9.36 13.96
C ILE A 151 -12.03 8.17 14.43
N ALA A 152 -12.64 7.00 14.56
CA ALA A 152 -11.89 5.78 14.89
C ALA A 152 -10.96 5.38 13.73
N VAL A 153 -9.67 5.20 14.01
CA VAL A 153 -8.67 4.74 13.04
C VAL A 153 -8.24 3.32 13.35
N ASP A 154 -8.26 2.47 12.33
CA ASP A 154 -7.69 1.13 12.40
C ASP A 154 -6.16 1.20 12.35
N ARG A 155 -5.51 1.35 13.52
CA ARG A 155 -4.05 1.51 13.62
C ARG A 155 -3.27 0.33 13.06
N ASP A 156 -3.76 -0.90 13.26
CA ASP A 156 -3.13 -2.10 12.71
C ASP A 156 -3.12 -2.06 11.19
N LEU A 157 -4.26 -1.73 10.57
CA LEU A 157 -4.37 -1.59 9.12
C LEU A 157 -3.50 -0.44 8.59
N LEU A 158 -3.50 0.71 9.30
CA LEU A 158 -2.72 1.88 8.90
C LEU A 158 -1.21 1.58 8.92
N ILE A 159 -0.70 1.03 10.01
CA ILE A 159 0.72 0.67 10.15
C ILE A 159 1.11 -0.38 9.12
N ALA A 160 0.33 -1.46 8.98
CA ALA A 160 0.59 -2.49 7.97
C ALA A 160 0.59 -1.92 6.55
N SER A 161 -0.32 -1.00 6.22
CA SER A 161 -0.37 -0.37 4.90
C SER A 161 0.84 0.52 4.64
N CYS A 162 1.29 1.29 5.63
CA CYS A 162 2.50 2.10 5.52
C CYS A 162 3.75 1.23 5.36
N LEU A 163 3.84 0.09 6.06
CA LEU A 163 4.95 -0.84 5.92
C LEU A 163 4.99 -1.53 4.55
N LEU A 164 3.87 -1.60 3.83
CA LEU A 164 3.75 -2.36 2.58
C LEU A 164 3.50 -1.49 1.33
N HIS A 165 3.26 -0.18 1.46
CA HIS A 165 2.87 0.66 0.32
C HIS A 165 3.92 0.67 -0.81
N ASP A 166 5.20 0.69 -0.45
CA ASP A 166 6.34 0.72 -1.37
C ASP A 166 7.21 -0.55 -1.31
N ILE A 167 6.61 -1.69 -0.92
CA ILE A 167 7.28 -2.98 -0.75
C ILE A 167 7.92 -3.53 -2.05
N SER A 168 7.51 -3.02 -3.21
CA SER A 168 8.05 -3.37 -4.52
C SER A 168 9.37 -2.68 -4.87
N LYS A 169 9.72 -1.57 -4.20
CA LYS A 169 10.90 -0.76 -4.53
C LYS A 169 12.21 -1.55 -4.59
N PRO A 170 12.46 -2.54 -3.71
CA PRO A 170 13.64 -3.40 -3.80
C PRO A 170 13.72 -4.26 -5.07
N LEU A 171 12.62 -4.42 -5.81
CA LEU A 171 12.57 -5.12 -7.09
C LEU A 171 12.52 -4.16 -8.28
N GLU A 172 12.05 -2.92 -8.08
CA GLU A 172 11.96 -1.90 -9.13
C GLU A 172 13.31 -1.31 -9.56
N CYS A 173 14.31 -1.39 -8.68
CA CYS A 173 15.65 -0.88 -8.92
C CYS A 173 16.73 -1.85 -8.44
N GLU A 174 17.93 -1.71 -9.00
CA GLU A 174 19.12 -2.43 -8.58
C GLU A 174 20.30 -1.46 -8.47
N ALA A 175 21.32 -1.84 -7.69
CA ALA A 175 22.51 -1.03 -7.50
C ALA A 175 23.19 -0.73 -8.84
N ASP A 176 23.65 0.51 -8.99
CA ASP A 176 24.39 0.99 -10.17
C ASP A 176 25.71 1.63 -9.73
N PRO A 177 26.76 0.84 -9.41
CA PRO A 177 28.02 1.39 -8.86
C PRO A 177 28.70 2.45 -9.75
N GLY A 178 28.41 2.48 -11.05
CA GLY A 178 28.90 3.49 -11.98
C GLY A 178 27.97 4.70 -12.15
N GLY A 179 26.79 4.66 -11.54
CA GLY A 179 25.76 5.69 -11.62
C GLY A 179 26.09 6.94 -10.80
N PRO A 180 25.40 8.06 -11.06
CA PRO A 180 25.62 9.30 -10.32
C PRO A 180 25.23 9.13 -8.84
N PRO A 181 25.98 9.70 -7.90
CA PRO A 181 25.66 9.62 -6.48
C PRO A 181 24.26 10.17 -6.19
N GLY A 182 23.59 9.54 -5.22
CA GLY A 182 22.29 9.97 -4.71
C GLY A 182 22.36 11.31 -3.98
N GLY A 183 23.51 11.62 -3.36
CA GLY A 183 23.70 12.80 -2.52
C GLY A 183 23.25 12.61 -1.06
N GLY A 184 23.03 11.36 -0.64
CA GLY A 184 22.65 10.99 0.72
C GLY A 184 23.15 9.59 1.06
N SER A 185 22.49 8.90 1.99
CA SER A 185 22.90 7.58 2.46
C SER A 185 22.52 6.43 1.52
N ALA A 186 21.58 6.64 0.60
CA ALA A 186 21.23 5.64 -0.41
C ALA A 186 22.31 5.51 -1.49
N LEU A 187 22.48 4.29 -2.02
CA LEU A 187 23.43 4.03 -3.10
C LEU A 187 22.86 4.43 -4.46
N PRO A 188 23.73 4.72 -5.45
CA PRO A 188 23.29 4.88 -6.83
C PRO A 188 22.55 3.64 -7.32
N ALA A 189 21.47 3.86 -8.06
CA ALA A 189 20.60 2.80 -8.55
C ALA A 189 20.10 3.09 -9.96
N LYS A 190 19.76 2.03 -10.68
CA LYS A 190 19.09 2.08 -11.97
C LYS A 190 17.83 1.24 -11.93
N LYS A 191 16.92 1.52 -12.86
CA LYS A 191 15.63 0.84 -12.96
C LYS A 191 15.81 -0.58 -13.51
N THR A 192 15.06 -1.54 -12.98
CA THR A 192 15.01 -2.92 -13.49
C THR A 192 13.90 -3.09 -14.52
N GLU A 193 13.94 -4.18 -15.30
CA GLU A 193 12.83 -4.59 -16.16
C GLU A 193 11.51 -4.72 -15.38
N PHE A 194 11.57 -5.21 -14.14
CA PHE A 194 10.42 -5.31 -13.26
C PHE A 194 9.82 -3.94 -12.96
N GLY A 195 10.63 -2.97 -12.53
CA GLY A 195 10.15 -1.61 -12.25
C GLY A 195 9.67 -0.86 -13.49
N GLU A 196 10.15 -1.22 -14.68
CA GLU A 196 9.66 -0.67 -15.94
C GLU A 196 8.24 -1.15 -16.28
N LYS A 197 7.93 -2.41 -15.97
CA LYS A 197 6.71 -3.08 -16.45
C LYS A 197 5.59 -3.17 -15.41
N ILE A 198 5.94 -3.21 -14.13
CA ILE A 198 4.98 -3.46 -13.05
C ILE A 198 4.76 -2.17 -12.26
N GLN A 199 3.50 -1.79 -12.09
CA GLN A 199 3.14 -0.68 -11.22
C GLN A 199 3.44 -1.06 -9.77
N HIS A 200 4.10 -0.17 -9.03
CA HIS A 200 4.67 -0.46 -7.70
C HIS A 200 3.70 -1.08 -6.67
N GLY A 201 2.44 -0.65 -6.64
CA GLY A 201 1.43 -1.20 -5.73
C GLY A 201 0.98 -2.62 -6.05
N VAL A 202 1.15 -3.08 -7.30
CA VAL A 202 0.62 -4.38 -7.78
C VAL A 202 1.33 -5.54 -7.10
N TYR A 203 2.65 -5.45 -6.90
CA TYR A 203 3.40 -6.52 -6.26
C TYR A 203 3.07 -6.65 -4.77
N GLY A 204 2.90 -5.53 -4.06
CA GLY A 204 2.39 -5.55 -2.69
C GLY A 204 1.03 -6.24 -2.59
N ALA A 205 0.12 -5.94 -3.52
CA ALA A 205 -1.19 -6.60 -3.57
C ALA A 205 -1.09 -8.12 -3.75
N HIS A 206 -0.20 -8.58 -4.64
CA HIS A 206 0.06 -9.99 -4.84
C HIS A 206 0.52 -10.69 -3.55
N LYS A 207 1.51 -10.11 -2.85
CA LYS A 207 2.05 -10.69 -1.61
C LYS A 207 1.04 -10.70 -0.47
N ILE A 208 0.25 -9.65 -0.31
CA ILE A 208 -0.81 -9.59 0.72
C ILE A 208 -1.84 -10.72 0.52
N TRP A 209 -2.29 -10.94 -0.72
CA TRP A 209 -3.24 -12.03 -1.01
C TRP A 209 -2.60 -13.41 -0.91
N GLU A 210 -1.34 -13.57 -1.32
CA GLU A 210 -0.60 -14.83 -1.17
C GLU A 210 -0.53 -15.28 0.30
N LYS A 211 -0.30 -14.34 1.22
CA LYS A 211 -0.20 -14.63 2.66
C LYS A 211 -1.53 -14.84 3.39
N ASN A 212 -2.65 -14.59 2.71
CA ASN A 212 -4.00 -14.69 3.26
C ASN A 212 -4.13 -13.92 4.60
N LEU A 213 -3.73 -12.65 4.57
CA LEU A 213 -3.71 -11.78 5.76
C LEU A 213 -5.12 -11.36 6.22
N PRO A 214 -5.32 -11.08 7.52
CA PRO A 214 -6.51 -10.39 7.99
C PRO A 214 -6.67 -9.05 7.25
N LYS A 215 -7.93 -8.69 6.93
CA LYS A 215 -8.24 -7.44 6.20
C LYS A 215 -7.48 -7.29 4.88
N ALA A 216 -7.13 -8.41 4.22
CA ALA A 216 -6.31 -8.40 3.00
C ALA A 216 -6.90 -7.49 1.92
N THR A 217 -8.21 -7.50 1.71
CA THR A 217 -8.85 -6.65 0.69
C THR A 217 -8.68 -5.17 1.01
N GLU A 218 -8.89 -4.78 2.25
CA GLU A 218 -8.72 -3.41 2.72
C GLU A 218 -7.25 -2.98 2.58
N LEU A 219 -6.31 -3.81 3.05
CA LEU A 219 -4.88 -3.56 2.99
C LEU A 219 -4.40 -3.43 1.54
N VAL A 220 -4.83 -4.32 0.64
CA VAL A 220 -4.58 -4.21 -0.80
C VAL A 220 -5.14 -2.91 -1.36
N HIS A 221 -6.36 -2.53 -0.98
CA HIS A 221 -6.99 -1.32 -1.49
C HIS A 221 -6.20 -0.06 -1.08
N LEU A 222 -5.68 0.01 0.15
CA LEU A 222 -4.77 1.08 0.56
C LEU A 222 -3.47 1.07 -0.27
N VAL A 223 -2.80 -0.09 -0.35
CA VAL A 223 -1.51 -0.23 -1.03
C VAL A 223 -1.60 0.06 -2.52
N ILE A 224 -2.64 -0.34 -3.25
CA ILE A 224 -2.70 -0.05 -4.70
C ILE A 224 -3.14 1.39 -4.99
N THR A 225 -3.81 2.08 -4.06
CA THR A 225 -4.41 3.40 -4.35
C THR A 225 -3.65 4.61 -3.80
N HIS A 226 -2.61 4.40 -2.97
CA HIS A 226 -1.77 5.51 -2.47
C HIS A 226 -1.02 6.25 -3.61
N THR A 227 -0.81 5.58 -4.75
CA THR A 227 -0.06 6.10 -5.89
C THR A 227 -0.92 6.79 -6.97
N ARG A 228 -0.34 7.79 -7.63
CA ARG A 228 -0.93 8.44 -8.82
C ARG A 228 -1.12 7.48 -10.00
N ALA A 229 -0.33 6.41 -10.07
CA ALA A 229 -0.41 5.43 -11.15
C ALA A 229 -1.69 4.60 -11.12
N SER A 230 -2.41 4.60 -10.00
CA SER A 230 -3.72 3.96 -9.90
C SER A 230 -4.83 4.86 -10.44
N ASN A 231 -5.82 4.26 -11.12
CA ASN A 231 -7.05 4.94 -11.55
C ASN A 231 -8.19 4.82 -10.53
N THR A 232 -7.99 4.05 -9.46
CA THR A 232 -8.92 3.93 -8.33
C THR A 232 -8.37 4.65 -7.12
N ARG A 233 -9.28 5.07 -6.22
CA ARG A 233 -8.94 5.71 -4.95
C ARG A 233 -9.72 5.01 -3.85
N SER A 234 -9.04 4.67 -2.75
CA SER A 234 -9.72 4.21 -1.56
C SER A 234 -10.46 5.38 -0.89
N ALA A 235 -11.64 5.07 -0.36
CA ALA A 235 -12.50 6.03 0.34
C ALA A 235 -12.42 5.91 1.87
N SER A 236 -11.54 5.04 2.40
CA SER A 236 -11.34 4.94 3.85
C SER A 236 -10.55 6.13 4.38
N TYR A 237 -10.69 6.39 5.69
CA TYR A 237 -9.94 7.46 6.31
C TYR A 237 -8.45 7.12 6.42
N GLU A 238 -8.13 5.85 6.71
CA GLU A 238 -6.76 5.32 6.71
C GLU A 238 -6.07 5.53 5.36
N ALA A 239 -6.80 5.41 4.24
CA ALA A 239 -6.23 5.68 2.93
C ALA A 239 -5.89 7.17 2.74
N SER A 240 -6.69 8.07 3.30
CA SER A 240 -6.39 9.50 3.29
C SER A 240 -5.13 9.78 4.13
N LEU A 241 -5.03 9.18 5.32
CA LEU A 241 -3.86 9.31 6.20
C LEU A 241 -2.58 8.81 5.51
N LEU A 242 -2.61 7.61 4.93
CA LEU A 242 -1.48 7.06 4.17
C LEU A 242 -1.10 7.97 3.01
N PHE A 243 -2.08 8.41 2.20
CA PHE A 243 -1.83 9.24 1.03
C PHE A 243 -1.17 10.58 1.39
N TYR A 244 -1.70 11.29 2.39
CA TYR A 244 -1.13 12.57 2.81
C TYR A 244 0.22 12.41 3.52
N ALA A 245 0.42 11.31 4.26
CA ALA A 245 1.70 11.02 4.90
C ALA A 245 2.79 10.74 3.86
N ASP A 246 2.52 9.87 2.88
CA ASP A 246 3.41 9.57 1.77
C ASP A 246 3.81 10.84 1.00
N TRP A 247 2.83 11.68 0.67
CA TRP A 247 3.10 12.93 -0.03
C TRP A 247 3.86 13.95 0.81
N GLY A 248 3.51 14.07 2.08
CA GLY A 248 4.19 14.99 2.99
C GLY A 248 5.67 14.61 3.19
N ASP A 249 5.96 13.32 3.36
CA ASP A 249 7.33 12.83 3.47
C ASP A 249 8.09 12.99 2.15
N SER A 250 7.45 12.64 1.03
CA SER A 250 8.01 12.83 -0.31
C SER A 250 8.33 14.31 -0.61
N ASP A 251 7.44 15.23 -0.22
CA ASP A 251 7.66 16.67 -0.40
C ASP A 251 8.85 17.17 0.43
N ALA A 252 9.04 16.65 1.64
CA ALA A 252 10.23 16.97 2.44
C ALA A 252 11.51 16.55 1.71
N GLY A 253 11.52 15.35 1.12
CA GLY A 253 12.61 14.87 0.27
C GLY A 253 12.85 15.71 -0.97
N ILE A 254 11.78 16.02 -1.71
CA ILE A 254 11.85 16.83 -2.93
C ILE A 254 12.44 18.22 -2.62
N VAL A 255 11.98 18.87 -1.56
CA VAL A 255 12.47 20.20 -1.15
C VAL A 255 13.94 20.15 -0.76
N MET A 256 14.35 19.14 0.01
CA MET A 256 15.76 18.92 0.36
C MET A 256 16.64 18.67 -0.87
N GLY A 257 16.10 17.99 -1.88
CA GLY A 257 16.73 17.79 -3.19
C GLY A 257 16.71 19.01 -4.12
N GLY A 258 16.22 20.17 -3.66
CA GLY A 258 16.13 21.41 -4.43
C GLY A 258 15.00 21.42 -5.48
N GLY A 259 14.06 20.47 -5.38
CA GLY A 259 12.91 20.35 -6.26
C GLY A 259 11.69 21.15 -5.80
N LYS A 260 10.69 21.24 -6.69
CA LYS A 260 9.38 21.82 -6.36
C LYS A 260 8.46 20.74 -5.77
N PRO A 261 7.88 20.95 -4.56
CA PRO A 261 6.98 19.98 -3.93
C PRO A 261 5.71 19.75 -4.76
N PHE A 262 5.05 18.62 -4.56
CA PHE A 262 3.79 18.26 -5.20
C PHE A 262 2.69 19.30 -4.95
N GLY A 263 2.63 19.88 -3.75
CA GLY A 263 1.68 20.96 -3.44
C GLY A 263 1.76 22.14 -4.41
N ALA A 264 2.96 22.50 -4.87
CA ALA A 264 3.15 23.58 -5.83
C ALA A 264 2.69 23.22 -7.26
N ARG A 265 2.68 21.93 -7.60
CA ARG A 265 2.28 21.42 -8.93
C ARG A 265 0.76 21.29 -9.07
N TRP A 266 0.01 21.43 -7.97
CA TRP A 266 -1.45 21.29 -7.97
C TRP A 266 -2.17 22.45 -8.69
N VAL A 267 -1.54 23.63 -8.74
CA VAL A 267 -2.10 24.84 -9.38
C VAL A 267 -1.83 24.86 -10.90
N GLU A 268 -0.97 23.97 -11.38
CA GLU A 268 -0.55 23.90 -12.79
C GLU A 268 -1.46 22.99 -13.66
N GLY A 269 -2.64 22.62 -13.15
CA GLY A 269 -3.65 21.79 -13.83
C GLY A 269 -4.85 22.56 -14.35
#